data_AF-A0A9P7K520-F1
#
_entry.id   AF-A0A9P7K520-F1
#
_cell.length_a   1.000
_cell.length_b   1.000
_cell.length_c   1.000
_cell.angle_alpha   90.00
_cell.angle_beta   90.00
_cell.angle_gamma   90.00
#
_symmetry.space_group_name_H-M   'P 1'
#
loop_
_entity.id
_entity.type
_entity.pdbx_description
1 polymer ?
#
loop_
_entity_poly.entity_id
_entity_poly.type
_entity_poly.pdbx_seq_one_letter_code
_entity_poly.pdbx_strand_id
1 'polypeptide(L)'
;MRLSSFFAFVALTISVVTAHPGGDHEHTAAERAQKEASSLLPNIDLHVHEPIAAFETQRMLKRNRLRKRQTPTSTAAEPHYSTIQNTTCLTAPEVIEGPYYINNEYVRTDLTEDQAGVKIVLDIGVIDTVTCTPLPNVFVELWGANATGQYGGFSTGDNTHVHTETFLRGGYYTNANGIVEITTLYPGYYDGRTAHIHTMIHKDWKQHANG
;
A
#
# COMPACT_ATOMS: atom_id res chain seq x y z
N MET A 1 42.36 -42.53 -28.49
CA MET A 1 41.08 -42.37 -27.78
C MET A 1 41.34 -41.65 -26.46
N ARG A 2 41.04 -40.36 -26.37
CA ARG A 2 40.99 -39.60 -25.11
C ARG A 2 39.70 -38.77 -25.14
N LEU A 3 38.75 -39.14 -24.28
CA LEU A 3 37.55 -38.37 -24.03
C LEU A 3 37.89 -37.22 -23.08
N SER A 4 37.47 -36.01 -23.39
CA SER A 4 37.48 -34.87 -22.46
C SER A 4 36.06 -34.33 -22.35
N SER A 5 35.44 -34.58 -21.19
CA SER A 5 34.17 -34.00 -20.78
C SER A 5 34.35 -32.52 -20.41
N PHE A 6 33.52 -31.65 -20.97
CA PHE A 6 33.39 -30.25 -20.52
C PHE A 6 32.25 -30.15 -19.51
N PHE A 7 32.57 -29.75 -18.27
CA PHE A 7 31.57 -29.29 -17.30
C PHE A 7 31.33 -27.79 -17.53
N ALA A 8 30.09 -27.40 -17.79
CA ALA A 8 29.68 -26.01 -17.82
C ALA A 8 29.31 -25.56 -16.39
N PHE A 9 30.10 -24.65 -15.81
CA PHE A 9 29.74 -23.93 -14.59
C PHE A 9 28.86 -22.73 -14.98
N VAL A 10 27.59 -22.74 -14.55
CA VAL A 10 26.73 -21.55 -14.59
C VAL A 10 27.03 -20.73 -13.33
N ALA A 11 27.63 -19.56 -13.51
CA ALA A 11 27.83 -18.60 -12.42
C ALA A 11 26.51 -17.82 -12.20
N LEU A 12 25.93 -17.98 -11.00
CA LEU A 12 24.79 -17.20 -10.55
C LEU A 12 25.29 -15.79 -10.15
N THR A 13 24.97 -14.77 -10.94
CA THR A 13 25.30 -13.38 -10.60
C THR A 13 24.27 -12.84 -9.61
N ILE A 14 24.69 -12.60 -8.36
CA ILE A 14 23.92 -11.86 -7.36
C ILE A 14 24.02 -10.37 -7.71
N SER A 15 22.93 -9.77 -8.18
CA SER A 15 22.83 -8.32 -8.33
C SER A 15 22.66 -7.67 -6.97
N VAL A 16 23.71 -7.03 -6.47
CA VAL A 16 23.65 -6.17 -5.30
C VAL A 16 23.09 -4.81 -5.75
N VAL A 17 21.94 -4.41 -5.22
CA VAL A 17 21.42 -3.05 -5.44
C VAL A 17 22.37 -2.07 -4.75
N THR A 18 23.05 -1.24 -5.53
CA THR A 18 23.87 -0.14 -5.04
C THR A 18 22.96 1.07 -4.80
N ALA A 19 22.87 1.53 -3.55
CA ALA A 19 22.28 2.83 -3.27
C ALA A 19 23.16 3.92 -3.92
N HIS A 20 22.53 4.96 -4.49
CA HIS A 20 23.21 6.06 -5.17
C HIS A 20 24.36 6.65 -4.32
N PRO A 21 25.50 7.02 -4.93
CA PRO A 21 26.57 7.72 -4.23
C PRO A 21 26.03 9.08 -3.75
N GLY A 22 25.90 9.26 -2.45
CA GLY A 22 25.75 10.58 -1.87
C GLY A 22 27.02 11.38 -2.15
N GLY A 23 26.87 12.65 -2.52
CA GLY A 23 27.98 13.51 -2.94
C GLY A 23 29.18 13.45 -1.99
N ASP A 24 30.36 13.37 -2.58
CA ASP A 24 31.64 13.20 -1.91
C ASP A 24 31.97 14.43 -1.07
N HIS A 25 31.43 14.52 0.14
CA HIS A 25 32.03 15.34 1.18
C HIS A 25 33.24 14.57 1.70
N GLU A 26 34.43 14.93 1.21
CA GLU A 26 35.68 14.39 1.70
C GLU A 26 35.84 14.79 3.17
N HIS A 27 35.45 13.87 4.07
CA HIS A 27 35.57 14.09 5.50
C HIS A 27 37.03 14.21 5.88
N THR A 28 37.43 15.36 6.40
CA THR A 28 38.81 15.59 6.85
C THR A 28 39.21 14.56 7.90
N ALA A 29 40.52 14.27 8.03
CA ALA A 29 41.02 13.37 9.07
C ALA A 29 40.56 13.79 10.47
N ALA A 30 40.34 15.09 10.69
CA ALA A 30 39.77 15.63 11.91
C ALA A 30 38.31 15.22 12.12
N GLU A 31 37.46 15.28 11.09
CA GLU A 31 36.06 14.83 11.15
C GLU A 31 35.95 13.32 11.36
N ARG A 32 36.85 12.53 10.75
CA ARG A 32 36.89 11.07 10.95
C ARG A 32 37.31 10.72 12.38
N ALA A 33 38.33 11.39 12.91
CA ALA A 33 38.75 11.23 14.31
C ALA A 33 37.66 11.69 15.30
N GLN A 34 36.89 12.72 14.97
CA GLN A 34 35.78 13.20 15.81
C GLN A 34 34.60 12.20 15.82
N LYS A 35 34.33 11.53 14.69
CA LYS A 35 33.34 10.44 14.61
C LYS A 35 33.77 9.19 15.38
N GLU A 36 35.05 8.80 15.27
CA GLU A 36 35.62 7.69 16.03
C GLU A 36 35.60 7.99 17.54
N ALA A 37 36.00 9.20 17.96
CA ALA A 37 35.92 9.64 19.35
C ALA A 37 34.47 9.66 19.88
N SER A 38 33.49 10.03 19.04
CA SER A 38 32.06 10.02 19.41
C SER A 38 31.50 8.60 19.55
N SER A 39 31.99 7.64 18.73
CA SER A 39 31.63 6.22 18.84
C SER A 39 32.24 5.51 20.05
N LEU A 40 33.25 6.13 20.67
CA LEU A 40 33.93 5.63 21.87
C LEU A 40 33.48 6.33 23.15
N LEU A 41 32.50 7.23 23.08
CA LEU A 41 31.87 7.77 24.29
C LEU A 41 31.15 6.63 25.00
N PRO A 42 31.44 6.37 26.30
CA PRO A 42 30.63 5.43 27.07
C PRO A 42 29.21 5.94 27.05
N ASN A 43 28.24 5.03 26.86
CA ASN A 43 26.81 5.31 26.94
C ASN A 43 26.56 6.24 28.13
N ILE A 44 26.37 7.53 27.84
CA ILE A 44 25.76 8.40 28.82
C ILE A 44 24.33 7.89 28.84
N ASP A 45 24.02 7.17 29.92
CA ASP A 45 22.69 6.72 30.29
C ASP A 45 21.83 7.98 30.55
N LEU A 46 21.50 8.64 29.44
CA LEU A 46 20.69 9.82 29.39
C LEU A 46 19.27 9.33 29.62
N HIS A 47 18.69 9.76 30.73
CA HIS A 47 17.31 9.52 31.19
C HIS A 47 16.22 10.06 30.22
N VAL A 48 16.44 9.96 28.92
CA VAL A 48 15.62 10.48 27.82
C VAL A 48 15.05 9.34 26.96
N HIS A 49 15.55 8.11 27.11
CA HIS A 49 15.01 6.92 26.44
C HIS A 49 13.67 6.47 27.01
N GLU A 50 13.49 6.54 28.33
CA GLU A 50 12.28 6.05 29.00
C GLU A 50 11.01 6.84 28.63
N PRO A 51 11.01 8.19 28.58
CA PRO A 51 9.81 8.94 28.16
C PRO A 51 9.44 8.73 26.69
N ILE A 52 10.42 8.54 25.79
CA ILE A 52 10.16 8.28 24.36
C ILE A 52 9.60 6.87 24.17
N ALA A 53 10.24 5.86 24.77
CA ALA A 53 9.75 4.48 24.72
C ALA A 53 8.37 4.35 25.37
N ALA A 54 8.11 5.07 26.47
CA ALA A 54 6.80 5.14 27.10
C ALA A 54 5.77 5.83 26.18
N PHE A 55 6.12 6.94 25.53
CA PHE A 55 5.25 7.63 24.59
C PHE A 55 4.87 6.75 23.39
N GLU A 56 5.84 6.04 22.81
CA GLU A 56 5.63 5.10 21.71
C GLU A 56 4.76 3.92 22.13
N THR A 57 5.02 3.36 23.33
CA THR A 57 4.21 2.28 23.90
C THR A 57 2.77 2.73 24.13
N GLN A 58 2.55 3.91 24.71
CA GLN A 58 1.21 4.48 24.91
C GLN A 58 0.50 4.75 23.58
N ARG A 59 1.23 5.24 22.57
CA ARG A 59 0.71 5.43 21.20
C ARG A 59 0.30 4.10 20.58
N MET A 60 1.11 3.05 20.71
CA MET A 60 0.79 1.70 20.24
C MET A 60 -0.41 1.10 20.98
N LEU A 61 -0.48 1.23 22.31
CA LEU A 61 -1.62 0.75 23.10
C LEU A 61 -2.91 1.49 22.75
N LYS A 62 -2.85 2.80 22.51
CA LYS A 62 -3.99 3.59 22.02
C LYS A 62 -4.46 3.10 20.65
N ARG A 63 -3.53 2.86 19.71
CA ARG A 63 -3.85 2.27 18.39
C ARG A 63 -4.46 0.87 18.52
N ASN A 64 -3.90 0.02 19.36
CA ASN A 64 -4.39 -1.34 19.60
C ASN A 64 -5.79 -1.34 20.26
N ARG A 65 -6.07 -0.39 21.16
CA ARG A 65 -7.43 -0.20 21.71
C ARG A 65 -8.43 0.26 20.65
N LEU A 66 -8.03 1.16 19.75
CA LEU A 66 -8.87 1.57 18.62
C LEU A 66 -9.14 0.41 17.67
N ARG A 67 -8.11 -0.41 17.39
CA ARG A 67 -8.19 -1.60 16.53
C ARG A 67 -9.03 -2.73 17.16
N LYS A 68 -8.94 -2.94 18.48
CA LYS A 68 -9.76 -3.91 19.23
C LYS A 68 -11.24 -3.51 19.31
N ARG A 69 -11.56 -2.25 19.04
CA ARG A 69 -12.92 -1.72 19.00
C ARG A 69 -13.56 -1.81 17.61
N GLN A 70 -12.80 -2.17 16.56
CA GLN A 70 -13.37 -2.59 15.28
C GLN A 70 -13.95 -4.00 15.43
N THR A 71 -15.20 -4.06 15.88
CA THR A 71 -16.07 -5.20 15.63
C THR A 71 -16.27 -5.30 14.10
N PRO A 72 -16.24 -6.49 13.48
CA PRO A 72 -16.52 -6.63 12.05
C PRO A 72 -18.02 -6.55 11.85
N THR A 73 -18.59 -5.36 12.09
CA THR A 73 -19.92 -5.06 11.61
C THR A 73 -19.72 -4.66 10.15
N SER A 74 -20.16 -5.53 9.25
CA SER A 74 -20.38 -5.23 7.83
C SER A 74 -21.42 -4.11 7.73
N THR A 75 -21.00 -2.90 8.02
CA THR A 75 -21.73 -1.68 7.76
C THR A 75 -20.70 -0.81 7.07
N ALA A 76 -20.99 -0.43 5.84
CA ALA A 76 -20.16 0.50 5.09
C ALA A 76 -19.80 1.68 6.00
N ALA A 77 -18.53 2.10 5.99
CA ALA A 77 -18.19 3.36 6.65
C ALA A 77 -19.06 4.46 6.00
N GLU A 78 -19.74 5.26 6.82
CA GLU A 78 -20.51 6.39 6.27
C GLU A 78 -19.53 7.37 5.65
N PRO A 79 -19.67 7.70 4.35
CA PRO A 79 -18.76 8.61 3.69
C PRO A 79 -18.72 9.97 4.37
N HIS A 80 -17.53 10.57 4.44
CA HIS A 80 -17.35 11.92 4.97
C HIS A 80 -18.23 12.93 4.22
N TYR A 81 -18.33 12.80 2.89
CA TYR A 81 -19.24 13.57 2.06
C TYR A 81 -20.52 12.80 1.73
N SER A 82 -21.67 13.39 2.06
CA SER A 82 -22.98 12.78 1.75
C SER A 82 -23.40 12.94 0.28
N THR A 83 -22.74 13.82 -0.48
CA THR A 83 -23.03 14.09 -1.90
C THR A 83 -21.74 14.19 -2.70
N ILE A 84 -21.79 13.92 -4.00
CA ILE A 84 -20.63 14.05 -4.87
C ILE A 84 -20.27 15.53 -4.97
N GLN A 85 -19.00 15.86 -4.67
CA GLN A 85 -18.53 17.24 -4.57
C GLN A 85 -18.21 17.87 -5.94
N ASN A 86 -18.00 17.05 -6.97
CA ASN A 86 -17.74 17.50 -8.35
C ASN A 86 -18.93 17.15 -9.25
N THR A 87 -19.47 18.14 -9.95
CA THR A 87 -20.61 17.96 -10.88
C THR A 87 -20.17 17.83 -12.34
N THR A 88 -18.87 17.67 -12.59
CA THR A 88 -18.33 17.42 -13.93
C THR A 88 -18.82 16.07 -14.44
N CYS A 89 -19.72 16.08 -15.41
CA CYS A 89 -20.29 14.89 -16.02
C CYS A 89 -19.58 14.58 -17.35
N LEU A 90 -18.34 14.15 -17.25
CA LEU A 90 -17.55 13.67 -18.38
C LEU A 90 -16.91 12.34 -18.01
N THR A 91 -16.70 11.47 -18.99
CA THR A 91 -16.08 10.17 -18.77
C THR A 91 -14.66 10.35 -18.21
N ALA A 92 -14.39 9.71 -17.08
CA ALA A 92 -13.05 9.64 -16.52
C ALA A 92 -12.11 8.93 -17.50
N PRO A 93 -10.84 9.35 -17.63
CA PRO A 93 -9.90 8.67 -18.50
C PRO A 93 -9.69 7.23 -18.04
N GLU A 94 -9.71 6.30 -18.98
CA GLU A 94 -9.32 4.91 -18.73
C GLU A 94 -7.79 4.79 -18.81
N VAL A 95 -7.22 3.99 -17.92
CA VAL A 95 -5.79 3.67 -17.87
C VAL A 95 -5.62 2.16 -17.84
N ILE A 96 -4.40 1.69 -18.15
CA ILE A 96 -4.11 0.25 -18.18
C ILE A 96 -4.32 -0.41 -16.81
N GLU A 97 -4.87 -1.62 -16.81
CA GLU A 97 -5.07 -2.47 -15.62
C GLU A 97 -3.73 -2.82 -14.94
N GLY A 98 -2.69 -3.07 -15.74
CA GLY A 98 -1.40 -3.51 -15.22
C GLY A 98 -1.39 -4.98 -14.76
N PRO A 99 -0.23 -5.50 -14.33
CA PRO A 99 -0.03 -6.94 -14.16
C PRO A 99 -0.51 -7.49 -12.81
N TYR A 100 -1.03 -6.64 -11.91
CA TYR A 100 -1.31 -6.99 -10.52
C TYR A 100 -2.82 -7.08 -10.19
N TYR A 101 -3.65 -7.11 -11.23
CA TYR A 101 -5.08 -7.34 -11.07
C TYR A 101 -5.35 -8.81 -10.73
N ILE A 102 -6.27 -9.02 -9.81
CA ILE A 102 -6.77 -10.33 -9.40
C ILE A 102 -8.29 -10.21 -9.43
N ASN A 103 -8.95 -11.13 -10.11
CA ASN A 103 -10.41 -11.13 -10.15
C ASN A 103 -11.00 -11.76 -8.86
N ASN A 104 -12.25 -11.41 -8.54
CA ASN A 104 -13.00 -11.86 -7.37
C ASN A 104 -12.41 -11.35 -6.04
N GLU A 105 -12.17 -10.05 -5.97
CA GLU A 105 -11.71 -9.36 -4.78
C GLU A 105 -12.73 -9.33 -3.64
N TYR A 106 -12.23 -9.09 -2.43
CA TYR A 106 -13.06 -9.02 -1.23
C TYR A 106 -13.98 -7.80 -1.19
N VAL A 107 -15.22 -8.03 -0.75
CA VAL A 107 -16.16 -6.95 -0.40
C VAL A 107 -15.88 -6.42 1.00
N ARG A 108 -15.16 -5.29 1.09
CA ARG A 108 -14.74 -4.64 2.34
C ARG A 108 -14.38 -3.16 2.15
N THR A 109 -14.52 -2.38 3.22
CA THR A 109 -14.20 -0.94 3.23
C THR A 109 -12.85 -0.58 3.84
N ASP A 110 -12.21 -1.46 4.62
CA ASP A 110 -10.84 -1.26 5.12
C ASP A 110 -9.91 -2.28 4.44
N LEU A 111 -9.04 -1.78 3.57
CA LEU A 111 -8.10 -2.60 2.80
C LEU A 111 -6.75 -2.76 3.50
N THR A 112 -6.54 -2.13 4.66
CA THR A 112 -5.19 -1.96 5.23
C THR A 112 -4.56 -3.24 5.80
N GLU A 113 -5.39 -4.16 6.29
CA GLU A 113 -4.97 -5.39 6.98
C GLU A 113 -3.90 -5.15 8.06
N ASP A 114 -2.69 -5.68 7.86
CA ASP A 114 -1.53 -5.57 8.75
C ASP A 114 -0.44 -4.62 8.22
N GLN A 115 -0.67 -3.99 7.07
CA GLN A 115 0.33 -3.17 6.41
C GLN A 115 0.62 -1.87 7.18
N ALA A 116 1.91 -1.52 7.23
CA ALA A 116 2.37 -0.26 7.77
C ALA A 116 2.32 0.84 6.68
N GLY A 117 1.96 2.06 7.09
CA GLY A 117 1.95 3.21 6.18
C GLY A 117 1.09 4.37 6.69
N VAL A 118 0.92 5.36 5.82
CA VAL A 118 0.02 6.49 6.06
C VAL A 118 -1.37 6.11 5.60
N LYS A 119 -2.33 6.06 6.54
CA LYS A 119 -3.73 5.78 6.20
C LYS A 119 -4.32 6.93 5.39
N ILE A 120 -5.07 6.56 4.35
CA ILE A 120 -5.89 7.47 3.55
C ILE A 120 -7.31 6.93 3.52
N VAL A 121 -8.26 7.86 3.56
CA VAL A 121 -9.70 7.58 3.47
C VAL A 121 -10.16 8.23 2.17
N LEU A 122 -10.73 7.41 1.29
CA LEU A 122 -11.11 7.80 -0.07
C LEU A 122 -12.64 7.78 -0.17
N ASP A 123 -13.23 8.95 -0.31
CA ASP A 123 -14.61 9.10 -0.77
C ASP A 123 -14.61 9.12 -2.30
N ILE A 124 -15.16 8.06 -2.90
CA ILE A 124 -15.24 7.91 -4.36
C ILE A 124 -16.69 8.06 -4.78
N GLY A 125 -16.97 9.16 -5.50
CA GLY A 125 -18.25 9.41 -6.13
C GLY A 125 -18.28 8.89 -7.57
N VAL A 126 -19.30 8.10 -7.91
CA VAL A 126 -19.51 7.58 -9.27
C VAL A 126 -20.76 8.21 -9.87
N ILE A 127 -20.61 8.80 -11.06
CA ILE A 127 -21.68 9.45 -11.82
C ILE A 127 -21.86 8.67 -13.13
N ASP A 128 -23.12 8.42 -13.50
CA ASP A 128 -23.46 7.93 -14.83
C ASP A 128 -23.33 9.07 -15.86
N THR A 129 -22.52 8.90 -16.89
CA THR A 129 -22.20 9.97 -17.85
C THR A 129 -23.28 10.19 -18.91
N VAL A 130 -24.30 9.35 -18.98
CA VAL A 130 -25.46 9.51 -19.87
C VAL A 130 -26.54 10.35 -19.19
N THR A 131 -26.80 10.08 -17.92
CA THR A 131 -27.86 10.71 -17.12
C THR A 131 -27.37 11.85 -16.24
N CYS A 132 -26.06 11.91 -15.99
CA CYS A 132 -25.41 12.83 -15.05
C CYS A 132 -25.95 12.74 -13.62
N THR A 133 -26.47 11.57 -13.25
CA THR A 133 -26.93 11.29 -11.88
C THR A 133 -25.94 10.38 -11.15
N PRO A 134 -25.87 10.45 -9.81
CA PRO A 134 -25.08 9.50 -9.04
C PRO A 134 -25.50 8.06 -9.34
N LEU A 135 -24.52 7.17 -9.43
CA LEU A 135 -24.74 5.78 -9.81
C LEU A 135 -24.65 4.87 -8.57
N PRO A 136 -25.79 4.44 -8.00
CA PRO A 136 -25.80 3.57 -6.83
C PRO A 136 -25.53 2.11 -7.19
N ASN A 137 -25.13 1.32 -6.19
CA ASN A 137 -24.96 -0.14 -6.29
C ASN A 137 -23.97 -0.60 -7.38
N VAL A 138 -22.93 0.19 -7.66
CA VAL A 138 -21.77 -0.27 -8.45
C VAL A 138 -20.60 -0.55 -7.53
N PHE A 139 -19.87 -1.62 -7.82
CA PHE A 139 -18.72 -2.01 -7.01
C PHE A 139 -17.50 -1.20 -7.43
N VAL A 140 -16.91 -0.48 -6.46
CA VAL A 140 -15.67 0.26 -6.63
C VAL A 140 -14.56 -0.59 -6.08
N GLU A 141 -13.80 -1.20 -6.98
CA GLU A 141 -12.67 -2.05 -6.65
C GLU A 141 -11.39 -1.22 -6.66
N LEU A 142 -10.56 -1.40 -5.63
CA LEU A 142 -9.23 -0.83 -5.55
C LEU A 142 -8.19 -1.94 -5.39
N TRP A 143 -7.01 -1.72 -5.98
CA TRP A 143 -5.79 -2.42 -5.60
C TRP A 143 -4.60 -1.47 -5.66
N GLY A 144 -3.61 -1.68 -4.80
CA GLY A 144 -2.44 -0.82 -4.75
C GLY A 144 -1.25 -1.48 -4.07
N ALA A 145 -0.08 -0.90 -4.31
CA ALA A 145 1.12 -1.29 -3.59
C ALA A 145 1.09 -0.80 -2.13
N ASN A 146 1.77 -1.52 -1.25
CA ASN A 146 2.06 -1.03 0.09
C ASN A 146 3.12 0.10 0.06
N ALA A 147 3.47 0.61 1.24
CA ALA A 147 4.38 1.75 1.38
C ALA A 147 5.79 1.48 0.81
N THR A 148 6.17 0.22 0.54
CA THR A 148 7.46 -0.16 -0.05
C THR A 148 7.36 -0.58 -1.51
N GLY A 149 6.19 -0.45 -2.15
CA GLY A 149 6.00 -0.80 -3.56
C GLY A 149 5.60 -2.25 -3.84
N GLN A 150 5.30 -3.06 -2.81
CA GLN A 150 4.87 -4.45 -2.97
C GLN A 150 3.35 -4.56 -3.12
N TYR A 151 2.88 -5.38 -4.06
CA TYR A 151 1.46 -5.70 -4.20
C TYR A 151 1.10 -6.96 -3.40
N GLY A 152 -0.01 -6.88 -2.66
CA GLY A 152 -0.60 -8.04 -2.01
C GLY A 152 -1.06 -9.05 -3.06
N GLY A 153 -0.76 -10.32 -2.81
CA GLY A 153 -1.07 -11.42 -3.73
C GLY A 153 0.05 -11.70 -4.72
N PHE A 154 1.19 -11.01 -4.66
CA PHE A 154 2.31 -11.23 -5.58
C PHE A 154 3.62 -11.38 -4.80
N SER A 155 4.56 -12.18 -5.32
CA SER A 155 5.88 -12.31 -4.70
C SER A 155 6.70 -11.02 -4.83
N THR A 156 7.70 -10.88 -3.97
CA THR A 156 8.59 -9.72 -4.01
C THR A 156 9.60 -9.82 -5.14
N GLY A 157 9.64 -8.78 -5.98
CA GLY A 157 10.62 -8.66 -7.07
C GLY A 157 10.24 -9.37 -8.36
N ASP A 158 9.09 -10.05 -8.42
CA ASP A 158 8.47 -10.52 -9.65
C ASP A 158 6.94 -10.35 -9.61
N ASN A 159 6.27 -10.57 -10.74
CA ASN A 159 4.80 -10.48 -10.84
C ASN A 159 4.15 -11.87 -10.68
N THR A 160 4.79 -12.80 -9.97
CA THR A 160 4.23 -14.13 -9.79
C THR A 160 3.13 -14.07 -8.74
N HIS A 161 1.93 -14.53 -9.11
CA HIS A 161 0.77 -14.53 -8.22
C HIS A 161 0.94 -15.59 -7.12
N VAL A 162 0.76 -15.17 -5.86
CA VAL A 162 0.80 -15.99 -4.65
C VAL A 162 -0.47 -15.72 -3.82
N HIS A 163 -1.22 -16.77 -3.48
CA HIS A 163 -2.53 -16.62 -2.85
C HIS A 163 -2.50 -16.35 -1.33
N THR A 164 -1.34 -15.97 -0.77
CA THR A 164 -1.15 -15.89 0.68
C THR A 164 -1.49 -14.53 1.28
N GLU A 165 -1.50 -13.48 0.47
CA GLU A 165 -1.62 -12.11 0.94
C GLU A 165 -2.70 -11.38 0.16
N THR A 166 -3.50 -10.59 0.88
CA THR A 166 -4.66 -9.92 0.30
C THR A 166 -4.69 -8.43 0.64
N PHE A 167 -3.65 -7.88 1.26
CA PHE A 167 -3.66 -6.49 1.69
C PHE A 167 -3.82 -5.50 0.53
N LEU A 168 -4.41 -4.36 0.83
CA LEU A 168 -4.55 -3.19 -0.06
C LEU A 168 -5.27 -3.47 -1.38
N ARG A 169 -6.10 -4.51 -1.40
CA ARG A 169 -7.03 -4.85 -2.49
C ARG A 169 -8.43 -5.15 -1.96
N GLY A 170 -9.45 -4.98 -2.78
CA GLY A 170 -10.84 -5.10 -2.36
C GLY A 170 -11.67 -3.88 -2.74
N GLY A 171 -12.93 -3.90 -2.37
CA GLY A 171 -13.83 -2.81 -2.71
C GLY A 171 -15.14 -2.87 -1.97
N TYR A 172 -15.96 -1.85 -2.19
CA TYR A 172 -17.32 -1.84 -1.70
C TYR A 172 -18.22 -1.12 -2.71
N TYR A 173 -19.53 -1.34 -2.59
CA TYR A 173 -20.49 -0.78 -3.52
C TYR A 173 -20.92 0.64 -3.12
N THR A 174 -21.23 1.47 -4.12
CA THR A 174 -21.74 2.82 -3.91
C THR A 174 -23.12 2.81 -3.25
N ASN A 175 -23.34 3.75 -2.33
CA ASN A 175 -24.63 3.97 -1.68
C ASN A 175 -25.64 4.64 -2.61
N ALA A 176 -26.82 4.99 -2.09
CA ALA A 176 -27.89 5.65 -2.84
C ALA A 176 -27.49 7.00 -3.47
N ASN A 177 -26.48 7.68 -2.92
CA ASN A 177 -25.94 8.93 -3.43
C ASN A 177 -24.74 8.72 -4.36
N GLY A 178 -24.47 7.47 -4.79
CA GLY A 178 -23.38 7.13 -5.69
C GLY A 178 -21.98 7.25 -5.06
N ILE A 179 -21.88 7.16 -3.73
CA ILE A 179 -20.60 7.34 -3.01
C ILE A 179 -20.24 6.09 -2.22
N VAL A 180 -18.95 5.80 -2.15
CA VAL A 180 -18.38 4.79 -1.26
C VAL A 180 -17.16 5.40 -0.54
N GLU A 181 -16.98 5.04 0.74
CA GLU A 181 -15.77 5.36 1.50
C GLU A 181 -14.92 4.11 1.66
N ILE A 182 -13.65 4.19 1.23
CA ILE A 182 -12.69 3.09 1.34
C ILE A 182 -11.44 3.60 2.07
N THR A 183 -11.05 2.90 3.12
CA THR A 183 -9.80 3.12 3.85
C THR A 183 -8.69 2.25 3.26
N THR A 184 -7.58 2.88 2.88
CA THR A 184 -6.37 2.20 2.38
C THR A 184 -5.11 2.94 2.86
N LEU A 185 -3.95 2.67 2.28
CA LEU A 185 -2.68 3.34 2.58
C LEU A 185 -2.19 4.15 1.36
N TYR A 186 -1.45 5.23 1.63
CA TYR A 186 -0.70 5.93 0.59
C TYR A 186 0.35 4.96 0.00
N PRO A 187 0.34 4.72 -1.31
CA PRO A 187 1.18 3.70 -1.92
C PRO A 187 2.65 4.15 -2.00
N GLY A 188 3.56 3.19 -1.86
CA GLY A 188 4.96 3.37 -2.22
C GLY A 188 5.14 3.45 -3.74
N TYR A 189 6.29 3.98 -4.17
CA TYR A 189 6.69 3.88 -5.57
C TYR A 189 7.33 2.51 -5.85
N TYR A 190 7.35 2.12 -7.11
CA TYR A 190 8.16 0.99 -7.60
C TYR A 190 8.69 1.34 -8.99
N ASP A 191 9.68 0.58 -9.46
CA ASP A 191 10.50 0.99 -10.61
C ASP A 191 9.66 1.32 -11.85
N GLY A 192 9.99 2.45 -12.48
CA GLY A 192 9.30 2.96 -13.67
C GLY A 192 7.88 3.49 -13.44
N ARG A 193 7.37 3.61 -12.20
CA ARG A 193 5.99 4.05 -11.93
C ARG A 193 5.92 5.11 -10.82
N THR A 194 5.07 6.12 -11.03
CA THR A 194 4.65 7.03 -9.96
C THR A 194 3.83 6.29 -8.90
N ALA A 195 3.73 6.80 -7.68
CA ALA A 195 2.78 6.27 -6.69
C ALA A 195 1.34 6.39 -7.21
N HIS A 196 0.57 5.30 -7.19
CA HIS A 196 -0.80 5.26 -7.70
C HIS A 196 -1.62 4.16 -7.03
N ILE A 197 -2.94 4.31 -7.12
CA ILE A 197 -3.93 3.32 -6.68
C ILE A 197 -4.73 2.99 -7.93
N HIS A 198 -4.88 1.71 -8.22
CA HIS A 198 -5.75 1.28 -9.30
C HIS A 198 -7.21 1.31 -8.83
N THR A 199 -8.10 1.65 -9.76
CA THR A 199 -9.54 1.72 -9.51
C THR A 199 -10.29 1.12 -10.69
N MET A 200 -11.20 0.20 -10.41
CA MET A 200 -12.10 -0.38 -11.40
C MET A 200 -13.55 -0.28 -10.91
N ILE A 201 -14.47 -0.02 -11.84
CA ILE A 201 -15.89 0.15 -11.54
C ILE A 201 -16.66 -0.98 -12.22
N HIS A 202 -17.33 -1.81 -11.43
CA HIS A 202 -18.08 -2.97 -11.93
C HIS A 202 -19.58 -2.70 -11.83
N LYS A 203 -20.23 -2.75 -12.99
CA LYS A 203 -21.69 -2.91 -13.08
C LYS A 203 -22.02 -4.40 -13.01
N ASP A 204 -23.21 -4.71 -12.50
CA ASP A 204 -23.73 -6.09 -12.43
C ASP A 204 -22.87 -7.06 -11.62
N TRP A 205 -22.17 -6.54 -10.60
CA TRP A 205 -21.35 -7.31 -9.67
C TRP A 205 -22.21 -8.25 -8.81
N LYS A 206 -21.58 -9.31 -8.29
CA LYS A 206 -22.22 -10.27 -7.38
C LYS A 206 -21.28 -10.62 -6.25
N GLN A 207 -21.77 -10.57 -5.02
CA GLN A 207 -21.04 -11.07 -3.88
C GLN A 207 -21.09 -12.60 -3.83
N HIS A 208 -19.93 -13.23 -3.60
CA HIS A 208 -19.84 -14.65 -3.35
C HIS A 208 -19.81 -14.95 -1.84
N ALA A 209 -20.12 -16.19 -1.45
CA ALA A 209 -20.24 -16.56 -0.03
C ALA A 209 -18.93 -16.43 0.77
N ASN A 210 -17.78 -16.40 0.09
CA ASN A 210 -16.46 -16.25 0.68
C ASN A 210 -16.07 -14.78 0.98
N GLY A 211 -16.99 -13.84 0.75
CA GLY A 211 -16.77 -12.42 1.03
C GLY A 211 -16.47 -11.67 -0.24
#